data_AF-A0A8T5XQK9-F1
#
_entry.id   AF-A0A8T5XQK9-F1
#
_cell.length_a   1.000
_cell.length_b   1.000
_cell.length_c   1.000
_cell.angle_alpha   90.00
_cell.angle_beta   90.00
_cell.angle_gamma   90.00
#
_symmetry.space_group_name_H-M   'P 1'
#
loop_
_entity.id
_entity.type
_entity.pdbx_description
1 polymer ?
#
loop_
_entity_poly.entity_id
_entity_poly.type
_entity_poly.pdbx_seq_one_letter_code
_entity_poly.pdbx_strand_id
1 'polypeptide(L)'
;MGKIIKLLTISFLLISLVMNLFGCTINTSTDSNNSNMSTTLKETSSEGGNNDKEKSKDDILEIVKEIIKSKYQSINYDNIEVLERHDKNLYMIKTKKKTFADGYLLYNSKSNELFVMPVGWNYVSSYKVFDENHVAFNMKGEYSESNYHDVPYIYDCKKMIIKDGKSEFLPIKKNMYFPLEKEIDFGGKSGHSLTDIIVTLEGIQVAFGPQNPKDAGFFADYTIPPFTKTSYKKDDNQLIIEFKDTLIDKEFAKKGLIIDKTNAYIKSVELKRKDSSIVMIISLKKYSNDYDNPKYYTANIGGTLTVPASVEFDFHNQIPNDY
;
A
#
# COMPACT_ATOMS: atom_id res chain seq x y z
N MET A 1 2.50 -45.44 -13.89
CA MET A 1 2.86 -44.17 -13.22
C MET A 1 3.89 -43.34 -14.03
N GLY A 2 3.72 -43.18 -15.35
CA GLY A 2 4.76 -42.53 -16.19
C GLY A 2 4.28 -41.45 -17.17
N LYS A 3 2.99 -41.09 -17.17
CA LYS A 3 2.42 -40.14 -18.16
C LYS A 3 1.86 -38.84 -17.57
N ILE A 4 1.69 -38.74 -16.24
CA ILE A 4 1.14 -37.54 -15.58
C ILE A 4 2.23 -36.50 -15.28
N ILE A 5 3.50 -36.93 -15.14
CA ILE A 5 4.61 -36.02 -14.81
C ILE A 5 4.98 -35.11 -16.00
N LYS A 6 4.76 -35.52 -17.25
CA LYS A 6 5.11 -34.71 -18.42
C LYS A 6 4.19 -33.50 -18.66
N LEU A 7 2.92 -33.56 -18.21
CA LEU A 7 1.99 -32.43 -18.41
C LEU A 7 2.25 -31.27 -17.43
N LEU A 8 2.71 -31.56 -16.22
CA LEU A 8 2.99 -30.54 -15.20
C LEU A 8 4.25 -29.70 -15.51
N THR A 9 5.28 -30.31 -16.10
CA THR A 9 6.48 -29.59 -16.54
C THR A 9 6.25 -28.65 -17.72
N ILE A 10 5.29 -28.95 -18.62
CA ILE A 10 4.98 -28.08 -19.77
C ILE A 10 4.17 -26.86 -19.34
N SER A 11 3.30 -27.00 -18.33
CA SER A 11 2.52 -25.89 -17.79
C SER A 11 3.38 -24.87 -17.03
N PHE A 12 4.41 -25.33 -16.30
CA PHE A 12 5.37 -24.43 -15.63
C PHE A 12 6.28 -23.67 -16.58
N LEU A 13 6.64 -24.26 -17.74
CA LEU A 13 7.46 -23.60 -18.75
C LEU A 13 6.69 -22.49 -19.50
N LEU A 14 5.38 -22.66 -19.70
CA LEU A 14 4.53 -21.66 -20.37
C LEU A 14 4.27 -20.43 -19.48
N ILE A 15 4.19 -20.58 -18.16
CA ILE A 15 4.00 -19.45 -17.24
C ILE A 15 5.29 -18.61 -17.09
N SER A 16 6.48 -19.23 -17.16
CA SER A 16 7.76 -18.50 -17.23
C SER A 16 7.98 -17.77 -18.57
N LEU A 17 7.34 -18.19 -19.65
CA LEU A 17 7.46 -17.53 -20.95
C LEU A 17 6.64 -16.23 -21.04
N VAL A 18 5.52 -16.13 -20.31
CA VAL A 18 4.67 -14.94 -20.29
C VAL A 18 5.28 -13.80 -19.43
N MET A 19 6.12 -14.13 -18.45
CA MET A 19 6.80 -13.14 -17.60
C MET A 19 7.98 -12.43 -18.28
N ASN A 20 8.42 -12.88 -19.47
CA ASN A 20 9.50 -12.24 -20.24
C ASN A 20 9.01 -11.37 -21.42
N LEU A 21 7.70 -11.16 -21.59
CA LEU A 21 7.13 -10.42 -22.73
C LEU A 21 6.94 -8.92 -22.51
N PHE A 22 7.32 -8.38 -21.34
CA PHE A 22 7.35 -6.93 -21.07
C PHE A 22 8.74 -6.39 -20.72
N GLY A 23 9.80 -7.18 -20.95
CA GLY A 23 11.18 -6.71 -20.87
C GLY A 23 11.57 -5.96 -22.14
N CYS A 24 11.97 -4.69 -21.99
CA CYS A 24 12.50 -3.85 -23.04
C CYS A 24 13.55 -4.57 -23.91
N THR A 25 13.28 -4.75 -25.19
CA THR A 25 14.32 -5.00 -26.19
C THR A 25 14.88 -3.68 -26.67
N ILE A 26 16.15 -3.44 -26.31
CA ILE A 26 17.01 -2.42 -26.90
C ILE A 26 17.35 -2.90 -28.31
N ASN A 27 16.82 -2.22 -29.34
CA ASN A 27 17.39 -2.31 -30.69
C ASN A 27 18.42 -1.21 -30.85
N THR A 28 19.69 -1.59 -30.69
CA THR A 28 20.82 -0.87 -31.30
C THR A 28 20.89 -1.25 -32.77
N SER A 29 20.52 -0.34 -33.67
CA SER A 29 21.00 -0.35 -35.04
C SER A 29 21.62 1.00 -35.34
N THR A 30 22.95 1.05 -35.27
CA THR A 30 23.77 1.96 -36.04
C THR A 30 23.41 1.81 -37.51
N ASP A 31 22.88 2.86 -38.12
CA ASP A 31 23.13 3.15 -39.52
C ASP A 31 23.31 4.65 -39.71
N SER A 32 24.53 4.99 -40.10
CA SER A 32 24.92 6.26 -40.66
C SER A 32 24.15 6.50 -41.96
N ASN A 33 23.47 7.64 -42.09
CA ASN A 33 23.50 8.39 -43.34
C ASN A 33 23.04 9.84 -43.16
N ASN A 34 23.89 10.73 -43.67
CA ASN A 34 23.64 12.14 -43.90
C ASN A 34 22.29 12.39 -44.59
N SER A 35 21.48 13.28 -44.04
CA SER A 35 20.83 14.30 -44.86
C SER A 35 20.62 15.57 -44.06
N ASN A 36 21.22 16.65 -44.57
CA ASN A 36 20.95 18.02 -44.17
C ASN A 36 19.46 18.30 -44.31
N MET A 37 18.80 18.73 -43.24
CA MET A 37 17.63 19.58 -43.40
C MET A 37 17.59 20.62 -42.28
N SER A 38 17.88 21.83 -42.72
CA SER A 38 17.78 23.10 -42.00
C SER A 38 16.45 23.25 -41.26
N THR A 39 16.51 23.54 -39.96
CA THR A 39 15.42 24.18 -39.23
C THR A 39 15.95 25.38 -38.48
N THR A 40 15.66 26.54 -39.06
CA THR A 40 15.72 27.88 -38.49
C THR A 40 14.99 27.92 -37.14
N LEU A 41 15.73 27.89 -36.03
CA LEU A 41 15.25 28.36 -34.75
C LEU A 41 15.39 29.89 -34.74
N LYS A 42 14.28 30.58 -34.97
CA LYS A 42 14.16 32.01 -34.68
C LYS A 42 14.32 32.19 -33.17
N GLU A 43 15.44 32.77 -32.77
CA GLU A 43 15.52 33.57 -31.56
C GLU A 43 14.52 34.71 -31.69
N THR A 44 13.44 34.64 -30.92
CA THR A 44 12.68 35.83 -30.53
C THR A 44 12.88 35.99 -29.04
N SER A 45 13.91 36.76 -28.70
CA SER A 45 13.93 37.61 -27.53
C SER A 45 12.76 38.61 -27.63
N SER A 46 11.76 38.48 -26.76
CA SER A 46 10.95 39.63 -26.37
C SER A 46 10.99 39.78 -24.85
N GLU A 47 11.69 40.81 -24.41
CA GLU A 47 11.32 41.54 -23.20
C GLU A 47 9.85 41.96 -23.33
N GLY A 48 9.04 41.65 -22.32
CA GLY A 48 7.64 42.06 -22.33
C GLY A 48 6.81 41.41 -21.24
N GLY A 49 6.70 42.09 -20.10
CA GLY A 49 5.51 42.05 -19.25
C GLY A 49 5.35 40.78 -18.42
N ASN A 50 5.77 40.89 -17.16
CA ASN A 50 5.40 40.00 -16.07
C ASN A 50 3.88 40.04 -15.86
N ASN A 51 3.14 39.28 -16.65
CA ASN A 51 1.76 38.91 -16.43
C ASN A 51 1.75 37.38 -16.30
N ASP A 52 2.09 36.89 -15.12
CA ASP A 52 1.80 35.52 -14.68
C ASP A 52 0.28 35.34 -14.66
N LYS A 53 -0.34 35.25 -15.84
CA LYS A 53 -1.70 34.75 -15.97
C LYS A 53 -1.65 33.30 -15.56
N GLU A 54 -2.22 33.03 -14.40
CA GLU A 54 -2.47 31.69 -13.91
C GLU A 54 -3.11 30.85 -15.01
N LYS A 55 -2.43 29.77 -15.41
CA LYS A 55 -2.95 28.83 -16.41
C LYS A 55 -4.22 28.19 -15.86
N SER A 56 -5.27 28.11 -16.67
CA SER A 56 -6.50 27.45 -16.29
C SER A 56 -6.27 25.94 -16.11
N LYS A 57 -7.19 25.25 -15.40
CA LYS A 57 -7.13 23.79 -15.27
C LYS A 57 -7.16 23.08 -16.64
N ASP A 58 -7.88 23.64 -17.62
CA ASP A 58 -8.00 23.08 -18.97
C ASP A 58 -6.70 23.22 -19.75
N ASP A 59 -6.02 24.37 -19.66
CA ASP A 59 -4.69 24.57 -20.28
C ASP A 59 -3.67 23.56 -19.74
N ILE A 60 -3.68 23.33 -18.43
CA ILE A 60 -2.80 22.35 -17.79
C ILE A 60 -3.12 20.93 -18.27
N LEU A 61 -4.40 20.60 -18.40
CA LEU A 61 -4.84 19.28 -18.86
C LEU A 61 -4.38 19.01 -20.29
N GLU A 62 -4.46 19.99 -21.20
CA GLU A 62 -3.97 19.86 -22.57
C GLU A 62 -2.46 19.62 -22.62
N ILE A 63 -1.67 20.42 -21.90
CA ILE A 63 -0.21 20.27 -21.81
C ILE A 63 0.15 18.87 -21.30
N VAL A 64 -0.49 18.41 -20.22
CA VAL A 64 -0.21 17.08 -19.64
C VAL A 64 -0.55 15.97 -20.63
N LYS A 65 -1.66 16.08 -21.38
CA LYS A 65 -2.03 15.11 -22.43
C LYS A 65 -0.97 15.04 -23.53
N GLU A 66 -0.39 16.17 -23.95
CA GLU A 66 0.68 16.20 -24.95
C GLU A 66 1.99 15.56 -24.44
N ILE A 67 2.38 15.86 -23.20
CA ILE A 67 3.54 15.24 -22.56
C ILE A 67 3.35 13.74 -22.46
N ILE A 68 2.15 13.27 -22.08
CA ILE A 68 1.86 11.85 -21.98
C ILE A 68 1.94 11.16 -23.34
N LYS A 69 1.32 11.73 -24.38
CA LYS A 69 1.36 11.18 -25.75
C LYS A 69 2.80 11.07 -26.27
N SER A 70 3.64 12.06 -26.00
CA SER A 70 5.02 12.08 -26.49
C SER A 70 5.93 11.11 -25.73
N LYS A 71 5.82 11.03 -24.39
CA LYS A 71 6.72 10.23 -23.54
C LYS A 71 6.26 8.79 -23.32
N TYR A 72 4.96 8.52 -23.34
CA TYR A 72 4.38 7.23 -22.96
C TYR A 72 3.50 6.68 -24.08
N GLN A 73 4.04 6.60 -25.30
CA GLN A 73 3.34 6.25 -26.55
C GLN A 73 2.50 4.95 -26.49
N SER A 74 2.70 4.08 -25.50
CA SER A 74 1.98 2.82 -25.28
C SER A 74 0.95 2.84 -24.14
N ILE A 75 0.87 3.90 -23.32
CA ILE A 75 -0.03 3.95 -22.17
C ILE A 75 -1.31 4.69 -22.54
N ASN A 76 -2.36 3.91 -22.82
CA ASN A 76 -3.70 4.44 -23.03
C ASN A 76 -4.35 4.71 -21.67
N TYR A 77 -4.33 5.97 -21.22
CA TYR A 77 -5.11 6.39 -20.06
C TYR A 77 -6.53 6.70 -20.51
N ASP A 78 -7.51 5.97 -20.01
CA ASP A 78 -8.90 6.09 -20.44
C ASP A 78 -9.46 7.49 -20.15
N ASN A 79 -9.06 8.09 -19.03
CA ASN A 79 -9.38 9.46 -18.67
C ASN A 79 -8.25 10.11 -17.85
N ILE A 80 -7.97 11.39 -18.12
CA ILE A 80 -7.01 12.20 -17.36
C ILE A 80 -7.76 13.38 -16.75
N GLU A 81 -7.55 13.61 -15.45
CA GLU A 81 -8.24 14.62 -14.67
C GLU A 81 -7.23 15.42 -13.84
N VAL A 82 -7.32 16.75 -13.85
CA VAL A 82 -6.55 17.62 -12.95
C VAL A 82 -7.29 17.71 -11.62
N LEU A 83 -6.76 17.09 -10.57
CA LEU A 83 -7.42 17.07 -9.27
C LEU A 83 -7.31 18.43 -8.60
N GLU A 84 -6.07 18.84 -8.30
CA GLU A 84 -5.81 19.95 -7.40
C GLU A 84 -4.48 20.64 -7.72
N ARG A 85 -4.46 21.96 -7.44
CA ARG A 85 -3.27 22.80 -7.45
C ARG A 85 -2.83 23.00 -6.00
N HIS A 86 -1.59 22.64 -5.68
CA HIS A 86 -1.07 22.69 -4.31
C HIS A 86 -0.15 23.90 -4.05
N ASP A 87 0.43 24.46 -5.12
CA ASP A 87 1.21 25.70 -5.11
C ASP A 87 1.08 26.38 -6.48
N LYS A 88 1.73 27.52 -6.71
CA LYS A 88 1.68 28.26 -7.97
C LYS A 88 1.91 27.38 -9.20
N ASN A 89 2.80 26.40 -9.09
CA ASN A 89 3.26 25.62 -10.23
C ASN A 89 3.03 24.10 -10.11
N LEU A 90 2.46 23.61 -9.01
CA LEU A 90 2.35 22.17 -8.75
C LEU A 90 0.91 21.68 -8.88
N TYR A 91 0.72 20.67 -9.74
CA TYR A 91 -0.58 20.09 -10.05
C TYR A 91 -0.54 18.57 -9.87
N MET A 92 -1.49 18.04 -9.08
CA MET A 92 -1.72 16.60 -9.00
C MET A 92 -2.70 16.19 -10.10
N ILE A 93 -2.27 15.23 -10.91
CA ILE A 93 -3.04 14.69 -12.03
C ILE A 93 -3.42 13.26 -11.71
N LYS A 94 -4.69 12.94 -11.93
CA LYS A 94 -5.22 11.58 -11.82
C LYS A 94 -5.42 10.99 -13.20
N THR A 95 -4.94 9.77 -13.38
CA THR A 95 -5.14 9.00 -14.60
C THR A 95 -5.99 7.78 -14.29
N LYS A 96 -7.21 7.72 -14.82
CA LYS A 96 -8.12 6.60 -14.60
C LYS A 96 -7.81 5.48 -15.58
N LYS A 97 -7.79 4.25 -15.07
CA LYS A 97 -7.68 3.02 -15.86
C LYS A 97 -8.98 2.24 -15.69
N LYS A 98 -9.52 1.67 -16.77
CA LYS A 98 -10.83 0.99 -16.76
C LYS A 98 -10.86 -0.24 -15.85
N THR A 99 -9.74 -0.96 -15.75
CA THR A 99 -9.65 -2.24 -15.04
C THR A 99 -8.73 -2.20 -13.83
N PHE A 100 -8.01 -1.10 -13.60
CA PHE A 100 -6.96 -1.03 -12.60
C PHE A 100 -7.13 0.19 -11.71
N ALA A 101 -6.42 0.18 -10.57
CA ALA A 101 -6.35 1.33 -9.69
C ALA A 101 -5.87 2.58 -10.47
N ASP A 102 -6.34 3.74 -10.00
CA ASP A 102 -5.98 5.01 -10.60
C ASP A 102 -4.48 5.30 -10.47
N GLY A 103 -3.88 5.81 -11.54
CA GLY A 103 -2.53 6.36 -11.51
C GLY A 103 -2.52 7.83 -11.09
N TYR A 104 -1.38 8.28 -10.57
CA TYR A 104 -1.17 9.65 -10.14
C TYR A 104 0.13 10.19 -10.75
N LEU A 105 0.10 11.44 -11.20
CA LEU A 105 1.25 12.15 -11.75
C LEU A 105 1.38 13.51 -11.06
N LEU A 106 2.60 13.93 -10.79
CA LEU A 106 2.89 15.29 -10.32
C LEU A 106 3.46 16.11 -11.47
N TYR A 107 2.78 17.19 -11.83
CA TYR A 107 3.21 18.11 -12.88
C TYR A 107 3.70 19.44 -12.29
N ASN A 108 4.90 19.85 -12.68
CA ASN A 108 5.47 21.15 -12.35
C ASN A 108 5.42 22.07 -13.58
N SER A 109 4.52 23.04 -13.59
CA SER A 109 4.30 23.95 -14.73
C SER A 109 5.44 24.94 -14.98
N LYS A 110 6.34 25.13 -14.00
CA LYS A 110 7.52 26.01 -14.11
C LYS A 110 8.66 25.29 -14.84
N SER A 111 8.96 24.05 -14.45
CA SER A 111 10.00 23.24 -15.10
C SER A 111 9.50 22.45 -16.32
N ASN A 112 8.18 22.40 -16.52
CA ASN A 112 7.51 21.57 -17.52
C ASN A 112 7.84 20.06 -17.34
N GLU A 113 8.09 19.66 -16.10
CA GLU A 113 8.39 18.27 -15.75
C GLU A 113 7.14 17.54 -15.26
N LEU A 114 7.03 16.26 -15.63
CA LEU A 114 5.94 15.37 -15.25
C LEU A 114 6.53 14.11 -14.63
N PHE A 115 6.19 13.85 -13.39
CA PHE A 115 6.67 12.71 -12.61
C PHE A 115 5.56 11.71 -12.38
N VAL A 116 5.85 10.43 -12.63
CA VAL A 116 4.94 9.34 -12.27
C VAL A 116 5.05 9.07 -10.77
N MET A 117 3.92 9.06 -10.07
CA MET A 117 3.90 8.74 -8.65
C MET A 117 3.94 7.23 -8.45
N PRO A 118 4.77 6.71 -7.52
CA PRO A 118 5.02 5.28 -7.38
C PRO A 118 3.93 4.56 -6.57
N VAL A 119 2.66 4.74 -6.95
CA VAL A 119 1.50 4.11 -6.28
C VAL A 119 1.16 2.72 -6.82
N GLY A 120 1.64 2.38 -8.03
CA GLY A 120 1.49 1.06 -8.63
C GLY A 120 0.03 0.64 -8.86
N TRP A 121 -0.35 -0.54 -8.37
CA TRP A 121 -1.70 -1.12 -8.47
C TRP A 121 -2.56 -0.91 -7.23
N ASN A 122 -2.11 -0.06 -6.31
CA ASN A 122 -2.76 0.13 -5.02
C ASN A 122 -3.86 1.19 -5.13
N TYR A 123 -4.96 0.98 -4.42
CA TYR A 123 -5.96 2.02 -4.28
C TYR A 123 -5.51 3.08 -3.28
N VAL A 124 -5.58 4.34 -3.71
CA VAL A 124 -5.29 5.54 -2.90
C VAL A 124 -6.59 6.06 -2.28
N SER A 125 -6.58 6.36 -0.98
CA SER A 125 -7.71 7.01 -0.29
C SER A 125 -7.61 8.53 -0.33
N SER A 126 -6.42 9.06 -0.05
CA SER A 126 -6.09 10.48 -0.13
C SER A 126 -4.59 10.67 -0.35
N TYR A 127 -4.18 11.90 -0.61
CA TYR A 127 -2.79 12.26 -0.75
C TYR A 127 -2.56 13.66 -0.20
N LYS A 128 -1.30 13.97 0.08
CA LYS A 128 -0.84 15.29 0.51
C LYS A 128 0.44 15.64 -0.23
N VAL A 129 0.43 16.76 -0.95
CA VAL A 129 1.62 17.33 -1.58
C VAL A 129 2.23 18.32 -0.60
N PHE A 130 3.47 18.07 -0.16
CA PHE A 130 4.18 19.00 0.73
C PHE A 130 4.95 20.03 -0.08
N ASP A 131 5.68 19.57 -1.10
CA ASP A 131 6.43 20.39 -2.04
C ASP A 131 6.73 19.61 -3.34
N GLU A 132 7.55 20.18 -4.22
CA GLU A 132 7.90 19.58 -5.53
C GLU A 132 8.74 18.29 -5.43
N ASN A 133 9.26 17.97 -4.25
CA ASN A 133 10.13 16.83 -3.97
C ASN A 133 9.50 15.84 -2.98
N HIS A 134 8.32 16.14 -2.41
CA HIS A 134 7.72 15.32 -1.36
C HIS A 134 6.20 15.25 -1.47
N VAL A 135 5.69 14.03 -1.66
CA VAL A 135 4.26 13.71 -1.67
C VAL A 135 4.02 12.49 -0.79
N ALA A 136 2.97 12.52 0.04
CA ALA A 136 2.51 11.32 0.74
C ALA A 136 1.17 10.84 0.21
N PHE A 137 1.00 9.52 0.14
CA PHE A 137 -0.25 8.88 -0.24
C PHE A 137 -0.75 8.01 0.91
N ASN A 138 -2.01 8.18 1.28
CA ASN A 138 -2.71 7.23 2.13
C ASN A 138 -3.25 6.11 1.25
N MET A 139 -2.72 4.91 1.46
CA MET A 139 -3.02 3.72 0.69
C MET A 139 -4.08 2.91 1.43
N LYS A 140 -5.08 2.42 0.71
CA LYS A 140 -6.15 1.60 1.30
C LYS A 140 -5.68 0.20 1.72
N GLY A 141 -4.57 -0.27 1.17
CA GLY A 141 -4.12 -1.66 1.29
C GLY A 141 -4.81 -2.62 0.29
N GLU A 142 -5.77 -2.13 -0.50
CA GLU A 142 -6.41 -2.87 -1.59
C GLU A 142 -5.58 -2.80 -2.88
N TYR A 143 -5.58 -3.89 -3.67
CA TYR A 143 -4.85 -3.99 -4.95
C TYR A 143 -5.81 -4.28 -6.10
N SER A 144 -5.62 -3.66 -7.26
CA SER A 144 -6.52 -3.89 -8.40
C SER A 144 -6.31 -5.22 -9.13
N GLU A 145 -5.16 -5.87 -8.95
CA GLU A 145 -4.78 -7.12 -9.64
C GLU A 145 -5.12 -8.38 -8.84
N SER A 146 -5.51 -8.26 -7.57
CA SER A 146 -5.78 -9.41 -6.72
C SER A 146 -6.71 -9.07 -5.57
N ASN A 147 -7.33 -10.09 -4.97
CA ASN A 147 -8.17 -9.95 -3.77
C ASN A 147 -7.36 -9.83 -2.47
N TYR A 148 -6.07 -9.52 -2.56
CA TYR A 148 -5.22 -9.30 -1.40
C TYR A 148 -5.53 -7.94 -0.78
N HIS A 149 -5.63 -7.90 0.55
CA HIS A 149 -5.74 -6.66 1.31
C HIS A 149 -4.63 -6.60 2.35
N ASP A 150 -3.71 -5.67 2.14
CA ASP A 150 -2.79 -5.23 3.18
C ASP A 150 -3.53 -4.35 4.19
N VAL A 151 -2.94 -4.13 5.35
CA VAL A 151 -3.42 -3.11 6.28
C VAL A 151 -3.21 -1.76 5.60
N PRO A 152 -4.14 -0.78 5.69
CA PRO A 152 -3.90 0.53 5.10
C PRO A 152 -2.58 1.15 5.62
N TYR A 153 -1.86 1.84 4.76
CA TYR A 153 -0.49 2.30 5.04
C TYR A 153 -0.21 3.62 4.32
N ILE A 154 0.92 4.25 4.64
CA ILE A 154 1.37 5.49 3.99
C ILE A 154 2.51 5.16 3.03
N TYR A 155 2.42 5.67 1.80
CA TYR A 155 3.58 5.82 0.92
C TYR A 155 4.12 7.23 1.04
N ASP A 156 5.26 7.33 1.70
CA ASP A 156 6.02 8.58 1.83
C ASP A 156 7.00 8.68 0.65
N CYS A 157 6.62 9.44 -0.38
CA CYS A 157 7.34 9.50 -1.65
C CYS A 157 8.27 10.71 -1.70
N LYS A 158 9.57 10.47 -1.83
CA LYS A 158 10.59 11.53 -1.94
C LYS A 158 11.28 11.47 -3.29
N LYS A 159 11.43 12.64 -3.93
CA LYS A 159 12.18 12.79 -5.18
C LYS A 159 13.66 12.58 -4.90
N MET A 160 14.29 11.70 -5.68
CA MET A 160 15.72 11.45 -5.63
C MET A 160 16.31 11.42 -7.02
N ILE A 161 17.58 11.81 -7.13
CA ILE A 161 18.37 11.67 -8.35
C ILE A 161 18.91 10.24 -8.40
N ILE A 162 18.58 9.50 -9.45
CA ILE A 162 19.11 8.16 -9.72
C ILE A 162 20.42 8.24 -10.52
N LYS A 163 21.14 7.12 -10.64
CA LYS A 163 22.51 7.05 -11.18
C LYS A 163 22.70 7.65 -12.58
N ASP A 164 21.63 7.76 -13.36
CA ASP A 164 21.66 8.33 -14.72
C ASP A 164 21.30 9.83 -14.76
N GLY A 165 21.30 10.51 -13.61
CA GLY A 165 20.95 11.93 -13.49
C GLY A 165 19.44 12.23 -13.62
N LYS A 166 18.62 11.21 -13.91
CA LYS A 166 17.16 11.31 -13.90
C LYS A 166 16.65 11.43 -12.47
N SER A 167 15.54 12.13 -12.28
CA SER A 167 14.87 12.23 -10.98
C SER A 167 13.60 11.39 -10.95
N GLU A 168 13.41 10.61 -9.90
CA GLU A 168 12.23 9.78 -9.69
C GLU A 168 11.77 9.89 -8.24
N PHE A 169 10.47 9.65 -8.00
CA PHE A 169 9.94 9.53 -6.64
C PHE A 169 10.11 8.11 -6.16
N LEU A 170 10.81 7.91 -5.03
CA LEU A 170 10.89 6.62 -4.38
C LEU A 170 9.92 6.56 -3.20
N PRO A 171 9.06 5.53 -3.12
CA PRO A 171 8.15 5.36 -2.00
C PRO A 171 8.87 4.70 -0.83
N ILE A 172 8.61 5.19 0.37
CA ILE A 172 8.92 4.50 1.63
C ILE A 172 7.58 4.08 2.25
N LYS A 173 7.33 2.76 2.35
CA LYS A 173 6.15 2.23 3.06
C LYS A 173 6.30 2.52 4.55
N LYS A 174 5.34 3.24 5.11
CA LYS A 174 5.20 3.47 6.55
C LYS A 174 3.89 2.90 7.03
N ASN A 175 3.92 2.21 8.17
CA ASN A 175 2.70 1.71 8.78
C ASN A 175 1.84 2.89 9.25
N MET A 176 0.53 2.75 9.10
CA MET A 176 -0.42 3.74 9.57
C MET A 176 -0.92 3.32 10.94
N TYR A 177 -1.07 4.31 11.81
CA TYR A 177 -1.64 4.19 13.13
C TYR A 177 -3.12 4.54 13.04
N PHE A 178 -3.99 3.70 13.58
CA PHE A 178 -5.44 3.91 13.49
C PHE A 178 -6.08 4.08 14.87
N PRO A 179 -7.02 5.03 15.02
CA PRO A 179 -7.89 5.08 16.19
C PRO A 179 -8.62 3.73 16.38
N LEU A 180 -8.77 3.26 17.62
CA LEU A 180 -9.46 2.00 17.90
C LEU A 180 -10.90 1.98 17.38
N GLU A 181 -11.58 3.12 17.39
CA GLU A 181 -12.95 3.27 16.92
C GLU A 181 -13.09 3.02 15.42
N LYS A 182 -12.00 3.11 14.66
CA LYS A 182 -12.02 2.87 13.22
C LYS A 182 -11.97 1.38 12.96
N GLU A 183 -13.03 0.86 12.35
CA GLU A 183 -13.03 -0.51 11.81
C GLU A 183 -12.06 -0.62 10.64
N ILE A 184 -11.25 -1.68 10.66
CA ILE A 184 -10.30 -2.01 9.60
C ILE A 184 -10.51 -3.48 9.23
N ASP A 185 -10.59 -3.71 7.92
CA ASP A 185 -10.60 -5.02 7.30
C ASP A 185 -9.28 -5.23 6.53
N PHE A 186 -8.63 -6.36 6.71
CA PHE A 186 -7.38 -6.70 6.01
C PHE A 186 -7.18 -8.21 5.91
N GLY A 187 -6.08 -8.64 5.29
CA GLY A 187 -5.82 -10.04 4.95
C GLY A 187 -6.61 -10.46 3.71
N GLY A 188 -6.87 -11.75 3.56
CA GLY A 188 -7.65 -12.19 2.40
C GLY A 188 -7.71 -13.68 2.16
N LYS A 189 -7.22 -14.48 3.12
CA LYS A 189 -7.17 -15.92 2.97
C LYS A 189 -8.06 -16.64 3.97
N SER A 190 -8.54 -17.79 3.56
CA SER A 190 -9.18 -18.77 4.44
C SER A 190 -8.21 -19.91 4.72
N GLY A 191 -8.56 -20.82 5.65
CA GLY A 191 -7.77 -22.04 5.86
C GLY A 191 -6.56 -21.86 6.77
N HIS A 192 -6.60 -20.89 7.68
CA HIS A 192 -5.53 -20.61 8.65
C HIS A 192 -5.89 -21.20 10.02
N SER A 193 -4.89 -21.66 10.76
CA SER A 193 -5.00 -22.08 12.15
C SER A 193 -4.25 -21.09 13.03
N LEU A 194 -4.86 -20.57 14.07
CA LEU A 194 -4.19 -19.76 15.10
C LEU A 194 -3.23 -20.66 15.89
N THR A 195 -1.93 -20.40 15.79
CA THR A 195 -0.86 -21.25 16.35
C THR A 195 -0.18 -20.63 17.56
N ASP A 196 -0.14 -19.32 17.67
CA ASP A 196 0.36 -18.66 18.88
C ASP A 196 -0.20 -17.25 19.04
N ILE A 197 -0.18 -16.78 20.28
CA ILE A 197 -0.41 -15.38 20.64
C ILE A 197 0.64 -15.00 21.68
N ILE A 198 1.37 -13.94 21.39
CA ILE A 198 2.40 -13.38 22.28
C ILE A 198 1.97 -11.97 22.65
N VAL A 199 1.81 -11.71 23.95
CA VAL A 199 1.65 -10.35 24.47
C VAL A 199 3.05 -9.79 24.71
N THR A 200 3.45 -8.77 23.94
CA THR A 200 4.76 -8.10 24.09
C THR A 200 4.63 -6.94 25.08
N LEU A 201 5.67 -6.11 25.26
CA LEU A 201 5.56 -4.88 26.06
C LEU A 201 4.69 -3.82 25.35
N GLU A 202 4.70 -3.83 24.03
CA GLU A 202 4.07 -2.80 23.19
C GLU A 202 2.71 -3.26 22.67
N GLY A 203 2.46 -4.57 22.57
CA GLY A 203 1.34 -5.05 21.78
C GLY A 203 1.00 -6.53 21.91
N ILE A 204 0.31 -7.03 20.88
CA ILE A 204 0.01 -8.45 20.70
C ILE A 204 0.52 -8.88 19.33
N GLN A 205 1.23 -9.99 19.29
CA GLN A 205 1.57 -10.68 18.05
C GLN A 205 0.77 -11.97 17.96
N VAL A 206 0.18 -12.21 16.79
CA VAL A 206 -0.66 -13.36 16.48
C VAL A 206 0.00 -14.14 15.35
N ALA A 207 0.23 -15.43 15.54
CA ALA A 207 0.82 -16.30 14.54
C ALA A 207 -0.21 -17.28 13.97
N PHE A 208 -0.11 -17.53 12.66
CA PHE A 208 -0.96 -18.47 11.95
C PHE A 208 -0.16 -19.58 11.30
N GLY A 209 -0.72 -20.78 11.29
CA GLY A 209 -0.26 -21.93 10.51
C GLY A 209 -1.32 -22.35 9.49
N PRO A 210 -1.02 -23.33 8.63
CA PRO A 210 -2.02 -23.91 7.76
C PRO A 210 -3.07 -24.71 8.54
N GLN A 211 -4.29 -24.79 8.02
CA GLN A 211 -5.22 -25.85 8.38
C GLN A 211 -4.87 -27.10 7.59
N ASN A 212 -4.59 -28.24 8.23
CA ASN A 212 -4.39 -29.50 7.52
C ASN A 212 -5.68 -29.87 6.73
N PRO A 213 -5.61 -30.20 5.42
CA PRO A 213 -4.44 -30.50 4.57
C PRO A 213 -3.95 -29.36 3.66
N LYS A 214 -4.29 -28.09 3.94
CA LYS A 214 -3.99 -26.91 3.10
C LYS A 214 -2.53 -26.43 3.16
N ASP A 215 -1.61 -27.24 3.70
CA ASP A 215 -0.19 -26.89 3.93
C ASP A 215 0.50 -26.40 2.65
N ALA A 216 0.29 -27.08 1.51
CA ALA A 216 0.95 -26.73 0.25
C ALA A 216 0.55 -25.35 -0.31
N GLY A 217 -0.70 -24.92 -0.13
CA GLY A 217 -1.19 -23.62 -0.60
C GLY A 217 -0.88 -22.47 0.36
N PHE A 218 -0.62 -22.78 1.64
CA PHE A 218 -0.22 -21.82 2.65
C PHE A 218 1.22 -21.34 2.42
N PHE A 219 2.13 -22.26 2.09
CA PHE A 219 3.55 -21.97 1.84
C PHE A 219 3.86 -21.32 0.48
N ALA A 220 2.91 -21.20 -0.43
CA ALA A 220 3.15 -20.43 -1.67
C ALA A 220 3.19 -18.91 -1.40
N ASP A 221 2.55 -18.45 -0.33
CA ASP A 221 2.19 -17.05 -0.11
C ASP A 221 2.37 -16.65 1.37
N TYR A 222 3.49 -17.10 1.96
CA TYR A 222 3.89 -17.16 3.38
C TYR A 222 3.55 -15.96 4.31
N THR A 223 3.03 -14.85 3.82
CA THR A 223 2.93 -13.58 4.55
C THR A 223 1.50 -13.06 4.76
N ILE A 224 0.48 -13.67 4.14
CA ILE A 224 -0.88 -13.11 4.15
C ILE A 224 -1.71 -13.71 5.30
N PRO A 225 -2.17 -12.91 6.28
CA PRO A 225 -3.02 -13.40 7.36
C PRO A 225 -4.43 -13.76 6.86
N PRO A 226 -5.23 -14.47 7.69
CA PRO A 226 -6.64 -14.67 7.37
C PRO A 226 -7.38 -13.35 7.23
N PHE A 227 -8.52 -13.37 6.56
CA PHE A 227 -9.38 -12.18 6.53
C PHE A 227 -9.70 -11.75 7.96
N THR A 228 -9.30 -10.55 8.32
CA THR A 228 -9.33 -10.01 9.67
C THR A 228 -10.17 -8.75 9.70
N LYS A 229 -11.08 -8.66 10.67
CA LYS A 229 -11.88 -7.47 10.94
C LYS A 229 -11.62 -6.97 12.36
N THR A 230 -11.45 -5.67 12.52
CA THR A 230 -11.33 -5.02 13.83
C THR A 230 -12.56 -4.19 14.16
N SER A 231 -12.92 -4.12 15.44
CA SER A 231 -13.96 -3.23 15.96
C SER A 231 -13.71 -2.93 17.44
N TYR A 232 -14.26 -1.84 17.96
CA TYR A 232 -14.03 -1.41 19.33
C TYR A 232 -15.33 -1.17 20.10
N LYS A 233 -15.43 -1.79 21.28
CA LYS A 233 -16.51 -1.59 22.24
C LYS A 233 -16.09 -0.58 23.29
N LYS A 234 -16.52 0.67 23.10
CA LYS A 234 -16.13 1.80 23.95
C LYS A 234 -16.56 1.62 25.41
N ASP A 235 -17.77 1.16 25.66
CA ASP A 235 -18.32 1.01 27.03
C ASP A 235 -17.53 0.00 27.87
N ASP A 236 -17.00 -1.03 27.22
CA ASP A 236 -16.24 -2.10 27.85
C ASP A 236 -14.71 -1.87 27.80
N ASN A 237 -14.25 -0.85 27.07
CA ASN A 237 -12.83 -0.61 26.76
C ASN A 237 -12.17 -1.84 26.11
N GLN A 238 -12.84 -2.41 25.10
CA GLN A 238 -12.45 -3.68 24.46
C GLN A 238 -12.21 -3.53 22.96
N LEU A 239 -11.04 -3.92 22.50
CA LEU A 239 -10.76 -4.16 21.07
C LEU A 239 -11.16 -5.59 20.72
N ILE A 240 -11.94 -5.73 19.65
CA ILE A 240 -12.42 -7.00 19.13
C ILE A 240 -11.76 -7.23 17.77
N ILE A 241 -11.09 -8.37 17.62
CA ILE A 241 -10.44 -8.79 16.38
C ILE A 241 -11.06 -10.11 15.95
N GLU A 242 -11.68 -10.13 14.79
CA GLU A 242 -12.29 -11.33 14.20
C GLU A 242 -11.41 -11.85 13.05
N PHE A 243 -10.93 -13.08 13.19
CA PHE A 243 -10.24 -13.82 12.13
C PHE A 243 -11.23 -14.80 11.49
N LYS A 244 -11.64 -14.52 10.25
CA LYS A 244 -12.64 -15.32 9.53
C LYS A 244 -12.07 -16.66 9.09
N ASP A 245 -12.92 -17.68 9.07
CA ASP A 245 -12.60 -19.04 8.59
C ASP A 245 -11.29 -19.61 9.17
N THR A 246 -11.03 -19.30 10.45
CA THR A 246 -9.81 -19.62 11.17
C THR A 246 -10.11 -20.61 12.30
N LEU A 247 -9.24 -21.61 12.48
CA LEU A 247 -9.38 -22.62 13.54
C LEU A 247 -8.33 -22.41 14.63
N ILE A 248 -8.62 -22.83 15.86
CA ILE A 248 -7.60 -22.83 16.92
C ILE A 248 -6.77 -24.10 16.75
N ASP A 249 -5.45 -23.96 16.64
CA ASP A 249 -4.56 -25.11 16.58
C ASP A 249 -4.66 -25.94 17.88
N LYS A 250 -4.55 -27.27 17.75
CA LYS A 250 -4.73 -28.19 18.87
C LYS A 250 -3.64 -28.04 19.93
N GLU A 251 -2.40 -27.77 19.52
CA GLU A 251 -1.29 -27.60 20.47
C GLU A 251 -1.38 -26.23 21.14
N PHE A 252 -1.76 -25.20 20.41
CA PHE A 252 -2.04 -23.89 21.00
C PHE A 252 -3.19 -23.95 22.03
N ALA A 253 -4.27 -24.67 21.72
CA ALA A 253 -5.40 -24.85 22.63
C ALA A 253 -4.99 -25.52 23.96
N LYS A 254 -3.97 -26.40 23.95
CA LYS A 254 -3.44 -27.04 25.16
C LYS A 254 -2.49 -26.13 25.94
N LYS A 255 -1.60 -25.42 25.24
CA LYS A 255 -0.64 -24.47 25.82
C LYS A 255 -1.38 -23.33 26.54
N GLY A 256 -2.47 -22.88 25.95
CA GLY A 256 -3.21 -21.72 26.40
C GLY A 256 -2.46 -20.42 26.16
N LEU A 257 -3.13 -19.31 26.46
CA LEU A 257 -2.57 -17.98 26.34
C LEU A 257 -1.77 -17.62 27.60
N ILE A 258 -0.52 -17.21 27.44
CA ILE A 258 0.28 -16.64 28.52
C ILE A 258 0.28 -15.13 28.35
N ILE A 259 -0.30 -14.42 29.32
CA ILE A 259 -0.29 -12.96 29.35
C ILE A 259 0.85 -12.50 30.25
N ASP A 260 1.79 -11.74 29.69
CA ASP A 260 2.76 -11.01 30.50
C ASP A 260 2.03 -9.93 31.30
N LYS A 261 2.07 -10.04 32.63
CA LYS A 261 1.41 -9.11 33.55
C LYS A 261 2.00 -7.69 33.50
N THR A 262 3.18 -7.53 32.90
CA THR A 262 3.90 -6.25 32.84
C THR A 262 3.42 -5.32 31.73
N ASN A 263 2.62 -5.78 30.76
CA ASN A 263 2.14 -4.95 29.65
C ASN A 263 1.32 -3.74 30.17
N ALA A 264 1.64 -2.53 29.72
CA ALA A 264 1.03 -1.29 30.22
C ALA A 264 -0.41 -1.04 29.70
N TYR A 265 -0.77 -1.64 28.57
CA TYR A 265 -1.99 -1.35 27.80
C TYR A 265 -3.05 -2.45 27.95
N ILE A 266 -2.65 -3.71 28.00
CA ILE A 266 -3.52 -4.88 27.93
C ILE A 266 -3.81 -5.41 29.32
N LYS A 267 -5.09 -5.50 29.66
CA LYS A 267 -5.57 -6.07 30.92
C LYS A 267 -5.75 -7.58 30.79
N SER A 268 -6.39 -8.01 29.71
CA SER A 268 -6.64 -9.43 29.43
C SER A 268 -6.94 -9.64 27.96
N VAL A 269 -6.72 -10.86 27.49
CA VAL A 269 -7.11 -11.30 26.15
C VAL A 269 -7.92 -12.59 26.30
N GLU A 270 -9.05 -12.65 25.63
CA GLU A 270 -9.95 -13.79 25.59
C GLU A 270 -10.15 -14.24 24.14
N LEU A 271 -10.24 -15.55 23.91
CA LEU A 271 -10.57 -16.12 22.60
C LEU A 271 -11.94 -16.78 22.66
N LYS A 272 -12.80 -16.47 21.69
CA LYS A 272 -14.09 -17.13 21.48
C LYS A 272 -14.17 -17.68 20.07
N ARG A 273 -14.81 -18.84 19.94
CA ARG A 273 -15.25 -19.32 18.63
C ARG A 273 -16.62 -18.73 18.33
N LYS A 274 -16.77 -18.17 17.13
CA LYS A 274 -18.05 -17.70 16.60
C LYS A 274 -18.18 -18.27 15.19
N ASP A 275 -19.06 -19.24 15.01
CA ASP A 275 -19.23 -19.96 13.75
C ASP A 275 -17.91 -20.58 13.23
N SER A 276 -17.46 -20.19 12.03
CA SER A 276 -16.18 -20.56 11.43
C SER A 276 -15.02 -19.61 11.80
N SER A 277 -15.28 -18.55 12.56
CA SER A 277 -14.32 -17.51 12.94
C SER A 277 -13.77 -17.69 14.36
N ILE A 278 -12.59 -17.13 14.60
CA ILE A 278 -12.08 -16.84 15.94
C ILE A 278 -12.28 -15.36 16.22
N VAL A 279 -12.81 -15.05 17.39
CA VAL A 279 -12.92 -13.69 17.91
C VAL A 279 -11.97 -13.55 19.10
N MET A 280 -10.97 -12.69 18.94
CA MET A 280 -10.09 -12.25 20.01
C MET A 280 -10.65 -10.97 20.64
N ILE A 281 -10.83 -10.99 21.96
CA ILE A 281 -11.35 -9.89 22.76
C ILE A 281 -10.22 -9.41 23.66
N ILE A 282 -9.71 -8.21 23.38
CA ILE A 282 -8.62 -7.59 24.13
C ILE A 282 -9.24 -6.53 25.03
N SER A 283 -9.25 -6.78 26.34
CA SER A 283 -9.63 -5.76 27.31
C SER A 283 -8.45 -4.88 27.62
N LEU A 284 -8.61 -3.58 27.44
CA LEU A 284 -7.55 -2.60 27.69
C LEU A 284 -7.61 -2.10 29.14
N LYS A 285 -6.45 -1.79 29.72
CA LYS A 285 -6.36 -1.11 31.02
C LYS A 285 -6.93 0.29 30.87
N LYS A 286 -7.76 0.74 31.82
CA LYS A 286 -8.17 2.14 31.90
C LYS A 286 -6.95 2.94 32.35
N TYR A 287 -6.46 3.87 31.53
CA TYR A 287 -5.48 4.85 32.00
C TYR A 287 -6.19 5.87 32.91
N SER A 288 -5.54 6.29 34.01
CA SER A 288 -6.01 7.45 34.76
C SER A 288 -5.94 8.69 33.86
N ASN A 289 -7.04 9.42 33.80
CA ASN A 289 -7.19 10.68 33.07
C ASN A 289 -6.39 11.80 33.76
N ASP A 290 -5.06 11.73 33.78
CA ASP A 290 -4.26 12.88 34.25
C ASP A 290 -3.96 13.91 33.14
N TYR A 291 -4.51 13.74 31.94
CA TYR A 291 -4.50 14.77 30.90
C TYR A 291 -5.83 14.72 30.11
N ASP A 292 -6.50 15.87 30.01
CA ASP A 292 -7.79 16.17 29.37
C ASP A 292 -7.83 15.95 27.84
N ASN A 293 -7.24 14.88 27.32
CA ASN A 293 -7.34 14.53 25.91
C ASN A 293 -7.47 13.01 25.78
N PRO A 294 -8.52 12.48 25.11
CA PRO A 294 -8.68 11.05 24.92
C PRO A 294 -7.46 10.52 24.15
N LYS A 295 -6.63 9.77 24.85
CA LYS A 295 -5.40 9.15 24.33
C LYS A 295 -5.83 8.04 23.38
N TYR A 296 -5.52 8.20 22.09
CA TYR A 296 -5.81 7.19 21.08
C TYR A 296 -4.80 6.06 21.24
N TYR A 297 -5.29 4.84 21.48
CA TYR A 297 -4.49 3.66 21.23
C TYR A 297 -4.42 3.48 19.71
N THR A 298 -3.22 3.38 19.18
CA THR A 298 -3.01 3.15 17.76
C THR A 298 -2.45 1.76 17.53
N ALA A 299 -3.16 0.92 16.77
CA ALA A 299 -2.70 -0.41 16.35
C ALA A 299 -1.72 -0.31 15.17
N ASN A 300 -0.46 -0.72 15.34
CA ASN A 300 0.44 -1.00 14.21
C ASN A 300 0.27 -2.47 13.81
N ILE A 301 -0.15 -2.71 12.57
CA ILE A 301 -0.35 -4.05 12.05
C ILE A 301 0.72 -4.40 11.04
N GLY A 302 1.74 -5.13 11.51
CA GLY A 302 2.85 -5.62 10.70
C GLY A 302 2.89 -7.14 10.64
N GLY A 303 3.31 -7.70 9.51
CA GLY A 303 3.73 -9.11 9.42
C GLY A 303 5.21 -9.23 9.73
N THR A 304 5.59 -10.05 10.71
CA THR A 304 7.01 -10.36 10.94
C THR A 304 7.48 -11.41 9.93
N LEU A 305 8.62 -11.16 9.28
CA LEU A 305 9.27 -12.09 8.33
C LEU A 305 9.78 -13.40 8.99
N THR A 306 9.74 -13.47 10.32
CA THR A 306 10.35 -14.55 11.12
C THR A 306 9.39 -15.71 11.42
N VAL A 307 8.08 -15.56 11.18
CA VAL A 307 7.08 -16.62 11.40
C VAL A 307 6.09 -16.60 10.22
N PRO A 308 5.77 -17.76 9.60
CA PRO A 308 4.76 -17.78 8.53
C PRO A 308 3.46 -17.11 9.01
N ALA A 309 2.92 -16.18 8.23
CA ALA A 309 1.71 -15.39 8.47
C ALA A 309 1.53 -14.95 9.94
N SER A 310 2.12 -13.80 10.30
CA SER A 310 1.90 -13.17 11.60
C SER A 310 1.26 -11.79 11.47
N VAL A 311 0.61 -11.34 12.53
CA VAL A 311 -0.03 -10.04 12.64
C VAL A 311 0.32 -9.44 14.00
N GLU A 312 0.98 -8.30 13.99
CA GLU A 312 1.27 -7.51 15.17
C GLU A 312 0.15 -6.48 15.42
N PHE A 313 -0.06 -6.08 16.66
CA PHE A 313 -0.95 -5.01 17.07
C PHE A 313 -0.23 -4.23 18.17
N ASP A 314 0.58 -3.25 17.80
CA ASP A 314 1.25 -2.38 18.79
C ASP A 314 0.26 -1.37 19.33
N PHE A 315 0.35 -0.96 20.59
CA PHE A 315 -0.49 0.06 21.18
C PHE A 315 0.38 1.22 21.65
N HIS A 316 0.16 2.40 21.07
CA HIS A 316 0.83 3.63 21.50
C HIS A 316 -0.16 4.65 22.03
N ASN A 317 0.32 5.50 22.94
CA ASN A 317 -0.36 6.74 23.27
C ASN A 317 0.16 7.82 22.31
N GLN A 318 -0.61 8.14 21.26
CA GLN A 318 -0.27 9.28 20.39
C GLN A 318 -1.31 10.40 20.53
N ILE A 319 -0.82 11.64 20.47
CA ILE A 319 -1.63 12.79 20.06
C ILE A 319 -1.80 12.61 18.53
N PRO A 320 -3.02 12.66 17.97
CA PRO A 320 -3.18 12.54 16.53
C PRO A 320 -2.29 13.57 15.83
N ASN A 321 -1.36 13.10 15.01
CA ASN A 321 -0.85 13.97 13.96
C ASN A 321 -1.89 13.91 12.85
N ASP A 322 -2.58 15.04 12.64
CA ASP A 322 -3.54 15.20 11.55
C ASP A 322 -2.83 14.94 10.20
N TYR A 323 -3.02 13.73 9.68
CA TYR A 323 -2.70 13.33 8.31
C TYR A 323 -3.95 12.79 7.63
#